data_AF-A0A954WI49-F1
#
_entry.id   AF-A0A954WI49-F1
#
_cell.length_a   1.000
_cell.length_b   1.000
_cell.length_c   1.000
_cell.angle_alpha   90.00
_cell.angle_beta   90.00
_cell.angle_gamma   90.00
#
_symmetry.space_group_name_H-M   'P 1'
#
loop_
_entity.id
_entity.type
_entity.pdbx_description
1 polymer ?
#
loop_
_entity_poly.entity_id
_entity_poly.type
_entity_poly.pdbx_seq_one_letter_code
_entity_poly.pdbx_strand_id
1 'polypeptide(L)'
;MRIDCLQCHDDKLGNVWLGDEDAQRDGEQADFHRLAAFYSEAQSSLLGLKDDDSDYKYQYLDAEEEEVVPPQVPFNGGLLETLPLDEETATRRELLARWVTHPNNKPFARATVNRVWALMFGRPLVEPVDDIPLHGDYPPG
;
A
#
# COMPACT_ATOMS: atom_id res chain seq x y z
N MET A 1 -7.41 8.72 1.39
CA MET A 1 -6.81 8.26 0.12
C MET A 1 -7.48 6.97 -0.33
N ARG A 2 -8.06 6.98 -1.53
CA ARG A 2 -8.60 5.79 -2.18
C ARG A 2 -7.76 5.48 -3.42
N ILE A 3 -7.11 4.33 -3.42
CA ILE A 3 -6.25 3.89 -4.53
C ILE A 3 -7.03 3.06 -5.58
N ASP A 4 -8.30 2.77 -5.34
CA ASP A 4 -9.08 1.84 -6.17
C ASP A 4 -9.23 2.32 -7.63
N CYS A 5 -9.26 3.64 -7.86
CA CYS A 5 -9.26 4.20 -9.22
C CYS A 5 -7.99 3.83 -10.00
N LEU A 6 -6.86 3.68 -9.30
CA LEU A 6 -5.58 3.29 -9.90
C LEU A 6 -5.56 1.83 -10.36
N GLN A 7 -6.59 1.03 -10.07
CA GLN A 7 -6.70 -0.31 -10.67
C GLN A 7 -6.82 -0.24 -12.20
N CYS A 8 -7.42 0.83 -12.73
CA CYS A 8 -7.79 0.90 -14.15
C CYS A 8 -7.07 2.01 -14.91
N HIS A 9 -6.62 3.08 -14.24
CA HIS A 9 -5.99 4.23 -14.90
C HIS A 9 -5.12 5.03 -13.92
N ASP A 10 -4.14 5.80 -14.43
CA ASP A 10 -3.44 6.77 -13.57
C ASP A 10 -4.39 7.84 -13.06
N ASP A 11 -4.07 8.47 -11.94
CA ASP A 11 -4.84 9.60 -11.45
C ASP A 11 -4.84 10.75 -12.48
N LYS A 12 -6.04 11.21 -12.83
CA LYS A 12 -6.29 12.40 -13.68
C LYS A 12 -7.08 13.48 -12.93
N LEU A 13 -7.43 13.22 -11.66
CA LEU A 13 -8.22 14.10 -10.80
C LEU A 13 -7.34 14.87 -9.79
N GLY A 14 -6.07 14.50 -9.63
CA GLY A 14 -5.11 15.19 -8.75
C GLY A 14 -5.46 15.01 -7.27
N ASN A 15 -6.00 13.85 -6.90
CA ASN A 15 -6.47 13.54 -5.56
C ASN A 15 -5.74 12.33 -4.93
N VAL A 16 -4.85 11.68 -5.67
CA VAL A 16 -4.00 10.59 -5.16
C VAL A 16 -2.53 10.98 -5.30
N TRP A 17 -1.95 11.41 -4.19
CA TRP A 17 -0.55 11.80 -4.08
C TRP A 17 0.24 10.68 -3.41
N LEU A 18 1.21 10.10 -4.12
CA LEU A 18 2.05 8.97 -3.72
C LEU A 18 3.53 9.35 -3.73
N GLY A 19 4.41 8.42 -3.38
CA GLY A 19 5.85 8.66 -3.26
C GLY A 19 6.29 9.11 -1.87
N ASP A 20 7.58 9.43 -1.74
CA ASP A 20 8.19 9.86 -0.47
C ASP A 20 7.85 11.33 -0.17
N GLU A 21 8.04 11.76 1.09
CA GLU A 21 7.67 13.10 1.56
C GLU A 21 8.29 14.22 0.70
N ASP A 22 9.55 14.06 0.31
CA ASP A 22 10.33 15.03 -0.48
C ASP A 22 10.18 14.85 -2.00
N ALA A 23 9.47 13.81 -2.46
CA ALA A 23 9.37 13.42 -3.87
C ALA A 23 7.96 12.91 -4.23
N GLN A 24 6.94 13.67 -3.82
CA GLN A 24 5.55 13.32 -4.11
C GLN A 24 5.25 13.41 -5.61
N ARG A 25 4.39 12.50 -6.08
CA ARG A 25 3.92 12.43 -7.46
C ARG A 25 2.46 11.97 -7.52
N ASP A 26 1.84 12.16 -8.68
CA ASP A 26 0.53 11.59 -8.97
C ASP A 26 0.58 10.05 -8.90
N GLY A 27 -0.52 9.45 -8.47
CA GLY A 27 -0.67 8.00 -8.48
C GLY A 27 -0.81 7.45 -9.89
N GLU A 28 -0.08 6.39 -10.18
CA GLU A 28 -0.09 5.70 -11.47
C GLU A 28 -0.88 4.39 -11.37
N GLN A 29 -1.40 3.89 -12.49
CA GLN A 29 -2.02 2.56 -12.52
C GLN A 29 -1.08 1.49 -11.97
N ALA A 30 0.22 1.62 -12.28
CA ALA A 30 1.26 0.73 -11.81
C ALA A 30 1.35 0.65 -10.28
N ASP A 31 1.03 1.70 -9.53
CA ASP A 31 1.10 1.69 -8.06
C ASP A 31 0.12 0.69 -7.44
N PHE A 32 -1.08 0.59 -8.01
CA PHE A 32 -2.07 -0.40 -7.57
C PHE A 32 -1.56 -1.82 -7.79
N HIS A 33 -1.08 -2.12 -9.00
CA HIS A 33 -0.64 -3.47 -9.36
C HIS A 33 0.65 -3.87 -8.65
N ARG A 34 1.58 -2.95 -8.41
CA ARG A 34 2.79 -3.19 -7.62
C ARG A 34 2.47 -3.46 -6.15
N LEU A 35 1.49 -2.78 -5.57
CA LEU A 35 1.02 -3.10 -4.22
C LEU A 35 0.30 -4.46 -4.20
N ALA A 36 -0.54 -4.74 -5.22
CA ALA A 36 -1.25 -6.01 -5.34
C ALA A 36 -0.30 -7.21 -5.49
N ALA A 37 0.86 -7.02 -6.11
CA ALA A 37 1.86 -8.06 -6.29
C ALA A 37 2.45 -8.63 -4.99
N PHE A 38 2.34 -7.92 -3.85
CA PHE A 38 2.67 -8.49 -2.53
C PHE A 38 1.74 -9.63 -2.11
N TYR A 39 0.52 -9.66 -2.63
CA TYR A 39 -0.49 -10.64 -2.23
C TYR A 39 -0.48 -11.91 -3.08
N SER A 40 0.22 -11.93 -4.23
CA SER A 40 0.15 -13.06 -5.16
C SER A 40 0.75 -14.35 -4.60
N GLU A 41 1.70 -14.24 -3.68
CA GLU A 41 2.33 -15.36 -2.99
C GLU A 41 1.35 -16.09 -2.06
N ALA A 42 0.38 -15.36 -1.49
CA ALA A 42 -0.45 -15.86 -0.41
C ALA A 42 -1.64 -16.67 -0.96
N GLN A 43 -1.59 -17.99 -0.80
CA GLN A 43 -2.66 -18.90 -1.19
C GLN A 43 -3.41 -19.48 0.02
N SER A 44 -4.74 -19.51 -0.09
CA SER A 44 -5.60 -20.20 0.87
C SER A 44 -5.70 -21.67 0.52
N SER A 45 -5.35 -22.54 1.47
CA SER A 45 -5.52 -23.99 1.38
C SER A 45 -6.40 -24.52 2.50
N LEU A 46 -6.87 -25.78 2.39
CA LEU A 46 -7.63 -26.45 3.46
C LEU A 46 -6.86 -26.51 4.80
N LEU A 47 -5.53 -26.44 4.75
CA LEU A 47 -4.65 -26.48 5.93
C LEU A 47 -4.28 -25.07 6.43
N GLY A 48 -4.85 -24.01 5.84
CA GLY A 48 -4.56 -22.62 6.16
C GLY A 48 -3.82 -21.89 5.04
N LEU A 49 -3.23 -20.74 5.40
CA LEU A 49 -2.49 -19.89 4.48
C LEU A 49 -1.09 -20.46 4.22
N LYS A 50 -0.71 -20.54 2.95
CA LYS A 50 0.64 -20.87 2.51
C LYS A 50 1.12 -19.80 1.56
N ASP A 51 2.41 -19.53 1.63
CA ASP A 51 3.08 -18.67 0.66
C ASP A 51 3.75 -19.60 -0.38
N ASP A 52 3.57 -19.31 -1.67
CA ASP A 52 4.24 -20.01 -2.78
C ASP A 52 5.21 -19.09 -3.55
N ASP A 53 5.44 -19.27 -4.84
CA ASP A 53 6.29 -18.37 -5.64
C ASP A 53 5.54 -17.85 -6.87
N SER A 54 4.23 -17.61 -6.71
CA SER A 54 3.37 -17.17 -7.80
C SER A 54 3.64 -15.71 -8.17
N ASP A 55 3.93 -15.48 -9.45
CA ASP A 55 4.00 -14.15 -10.03
C ASP A 55 2.63 -13.49 -10.11
N TYR A 56 2.60 -12.19 -9.80
CA TYR A 56 1.48 -11.34 -10.16
C TYR A 56 1.64 -10.89 -11.60
N LYS A 57 0.66 -11.21 -12.45
CA LYS A 57 0.64 -10.79 -13.85
C LYS A 57 -0.54 -9.89 -14.14
N TYR A 58 -0.32 -8.86 -14.95
CA TYR A 58 -1.37 -7.94 -15.36
C TYR A 58 -1.13 -7.42 -16.78
N GLN A 59 -2.20 -7.24 -17.53
CA GLN A 59 -2.18 -6.62 -18.85
C GLN A 59 -2.68 -5.18 -18.75
N TYR A 60 -1.79 -4.22 -18.94
CA TYR A 60 -2.14 -2.79 -19.00
C TYR A 60 -2.93 -2.48 -20.27
N LEU A 61 -3.66 -1.36 -20.27
CA LEU A 61 -4.61 -0.99 -21.34
C LEU A 61 -3.97 -0.99 -22.75
N ASP A 62 -2.70 -0.59 -22.85
CA ASP A 62 -1.94 -0.51 -24.11
C ASP A 62 -0.89 -1.62 -24.26
N ALA A 63 -0.89 -2.61 -23.36
CA ALA A 63 0.02 -3.76 -23.43
C ALA A 63 -0.56 -4.86 -24.32
N GLU A 64 0.27 -5.43 -25.21
CA GLU A 64 -0.12 -6.54 -26.07
C GLU A 64 -0.25 -7.87 -25.30
N GLU A 65 0.50 -8.01 -24.21
CA GLU A 65 0.58 -9.24 -23.39
C GLU A 65 0.55 -8.91 -21.89
N GLU A 66 0.33 -9.94 -21.07
CA GLU A 66 0.49 -9.82 -19.62
C GLU A 66 1.96 -9.67 -19.23
N GLU A 67 2.24 -8.78 -18.28
CA GLU A 67 3.57 -8.56 -17.73
C GLU A 67 3.62 -9.01 -16.27
N VAL A 68 4.78 -9.53 -15.85
CA VAL A 68 5.04 -9.79 -14.42
C VAL A 68 5.28 -8.46 -13.73
N VAL A 69 4.46 -8.14 -12.72
CA VAL A 69 4.56 -6.88 -11.99
C VAL A 69 5.39 -7.09 -10.72
N PRO A 70 6.46 -6.32 -10.51
CA PRO A 70 7.27 -6.43 -9.30
C PRO A 70 6.52 -5.88 -8.08
N PRO A 71 6.64 -6.51 -6.90
CA PRO A 71 6.07 -5.97 -5.67
C PRO A 71 6.78 -4.68 -5.25
N GLN A 72 6.03 -3.58 -5.11
CA GLN A 72 6.54 -2.30 -4.59
C GLN A 72 5.46 -1.56 -3.80
N VAL A 73 5.89 -0.84 -2.77
CA VAL A 73 5.00 -0.04 -1.93
C VAL A 73 4.81 1.35 -2.54
N PRO A 74 3.61 1.96 -2.42
CA PRO A 74 3.29 3.21 -3.12
C PRO A 74 3.93 4.46 -2.50
N PHE A 75 4.49 4.37 -1.30
CA PHE A 75 5.16 5.47 -0.60
C PHE A 75 6.14 4.92 0.43
N ASN A 76 7.11 5.74 0.86
CA ASN A 76 8.12 5.39 1.84
C ASN A 76 8.85 4.08 1.47
N GLY A 77 9.25 3.96 0.20
CA GLY A 77 9.85 2.76 -0.37
C GLY A 77 11.15 2.36 0.33
N GLY A 78 11.97 3.35 0.69
CA GLY A 78 13.21 3.14 1.44
C GLY A 78 13.03 2.50 2.82
N LEU A 79 11.81 2.45 3.37
CA LEU A 79 11.58 1.71 4.63
C LEU A 79 11.76 0.21 4.46
N LEU A 80 11.52 -0.34 3.26
CA LEU A 80 11.77 -1.77 2.99
C LEU A 80 13.26 -2.12 3.13
N GLU A 81 14.15 -1.25 2.65
CA GLU A 81 15.61 -1.43 2.70
C GLU A 81 16.16 -1.36 4.13
N THR A 82 15.46 -0.68 5.04
CA THR A 82 15.88 -0.54 6.45
C THR A 82 15.48 -1.73 7.33
N LEU A 83 14.72 -2.69 6.78
CA LEU A 83 14.25 -3.83 7.55
C LEU A 83 15.40 -4.84 7.78
N PRO A 84 15.60 -5.33 9.02
CA PRO A 84 16.50 -6.44 9.28
C PRO A 84 15.82 -7.73 8.82
N LEU A 85 15.82 -7.95 7.52
CA LEU A 85 15.35 -9.14 6.85
C LEU A 85 16.43 -9.64 5.91
N ASP A 86 16.52 -10.95 5.79
CA ASP A 86 17.22 -11.56 4.67
C ASP A 86 16.26 -11.49 3.47
N GLU A 87 16.55 -10.55 2.55
CA GLU A 87 15.74 -10.34 1.35
C GLU A 87 15.64 -11.60 0.48
N GLU A 88 16.61 -12.53 0.58
CA GLU A 88 16.56 -13.79 -0.17
C GLU A 88 15.55 -14.80 0.41
N THR A 89 15.15 -14.65 1.68
CA THR A 89 14.30 -15.63 2.37
C THR A 89 12.99 -15.05 2.91
N ALA A 90 12.83 -13.73 2.96
CA ALA A 90 11.62 -13.09 3.42
C ALA A 90 10.48 -13.24 2.39
N THR A 91 9.32 -13.70 2.85
CA THR A 91 8.10 -13.75 2.02
C THR A 91 7.60 -12.33 1.72
N ARG A 92 6.91 -12.13 0.59
CA ARG A 92 6.26 -10.85 0.23
C ARG A 92 5.28 -10.41 1.32
N ARG A 93 4.60 -11.37 1.96
CA ARG A 93 3.71 -11.11 3.10
C ARG A 93 4.47 -10.53 4.30
N GLU A 94 5.64 -11.09 4.65
CA GLU A 94 6.47 -10.58 5.74
C GLU A 94 7.02 -9.19 5.43
N LEU A 95 7.49 -8.97 4.20
CA LEU A 95 7.95 -7.66 3.72
C LEU A 95 6.85 -6.60 3.86
N LEU A 96 5.65 -6.90 3.34
CA LEU A 96 4.51 -5.98 3.43
C LEU A 96 4.10 -5.73 4.88
N ALA A 97 4.00 -6.77 5.71
CA ALA A 97 3.62 -6.64 7.11
C ALA A 97 4.60 -5.77 7.89
N ARG A 98 5.90 -5.95 7.66
CA ARG A 98 6.94 -5.12 8.30
C ARG A 98 6.93 -3.69 7.79
N TRP A 99 6.72 -3.45 6.50
CA TRP A 99 6.55 -2.09 5.98
C TRP A 99 5.34 -1.38 6.60
N VAL A 100 4.17 -2.04 6.64
CA VAL A 100 2.94 -1.47 7.23
C VAL A 100 3.14 -1.09 8.70
N THR A 101 3.86 -1.92 9.45
CA THR A 101 4.08 -1.77 10.89
C THR A 101 5.36 -1.01 11.26
N HIS A 102 6.12 -0.55 10.26
CA HIS A 102 7.41 0.12 10.49
C HIS A 102 7.22 1.37 11.37
N PRO A 103 8.07 1.63 12.38
CA PRO A 103 7.91 2.78 13.29
C PRO A 103 7.92 4.14 12.59
N ASN A 104 8.57 4.23 11.42
CA ASN A 104 8.57 5.43 10.58
C ASN A 104 7.40 5.47 9.57
N ASN A 105 6.60 4.41 9.43
CA ASN A 105 5.39 4.38 8.60
C ASN A 105 4.17 4.86 9.40
N LYS A 106 4.10 6.17 9.65
CA LYS A 106 3.04 6.81 10.46
C LYS A 106 1.61 6.68 9.88
N PRO A 107 1.37 6.69 8.55
CA PRO A 107 0.02 6.62 7.98
C PRO A 107 -0.84 5.48 8.53
N PHE A 108 -0.29 4.28 8.70
CA PHE A 108 -1.04 3.14 9.21
C PHE A 108 -1.55 3.36 10.65
N ALA A 109 -0.68 3.85 11.54
CA ALA A 109 -1.04 4.18 12.91
C ALA A 109 -2.10 5.29 12.96
N ARG A 110 -1.94 6.35 12.14
CA ARG A 110 -2.89 7.46 12.03
C ARG A 110 -4.28 7.00 11.59
N ALA A 111 -4.35 6.21 10.52
CA ALA A 111 -5.61 5.65 10.02
C ALA A 111 -6.30 4.75 11.05
N THR A 112 -5.52 3.92 11.75
CA THR A 112 -6.03 3.05 12.81
C THR A 112 -6.63 3.86 13.97
N VAL A 113 -5.90 4.87 14.46
CA VAL A 113 -6.37 5.75 15.54
C VAL A 113 -7.64 6.49 15.13
N ASN A 114 -7.67 7.07 13.92
CA ASN A 114 -8.84 7.78 13.42
C ASN A 114 -10.09 6.88 13.37
N ARG A 115 -9.92 5.64 12.88
CA ARG A 115 -11.02 4.66 12.76
C ARG A 115 -11.50 4.15 14.11
N VAL A 116 -10.60 3.83 15.03
CA VAL A 116 -10.98 3.40 16.40
C VAL A 116 -11.71 4.53 17.11
N TRP A 117 -11.24 5.77 16.98
CA TRP A 117 -11.93 6.94 17.53
C TRP A 117 -13.35 7.08 16.98
N ALA A 118 -13.52 6.96 15.66
CA ALA A 118 -14.84 7.00 15.02
C ALA A 118 -15.79 5.91 15.57
N LEU A 119 -15.29 4.68 15.76
CA LEU A 119 -16.07 3.58 16.34
C LEU A 119 -16.48 3.84 17.79
N MET A 120 -15.61 4.49 18.58
CA MET A 120 -15.87 4.76 20.00
C MET A 120 -16.78 5.96 20.24
N PHE A 121 -16.65 7.01 19.43
CA PHE A 121 -17.28 8.31 19.69
C PHE A 121 -18.31 8.74 18.62
N GLY A 122 -18.52 7.91 17.59
CA GLY A 122 -19.50 8.16 16.53
C GLY A 122 -19.09 9.22 15.51
N ARG A 123 -17.87 9.76 15.59
CA ARG A 123 -17.27 10.69 14.62
C ARG A 123 -15.75 10.53 14.59
N PRO A 124 -15.08 10.63 13.43
CA PRO A 124 -13.62 10.56 13.35
C PRO A 124 -12.95 11.86 13.84
N LEU A 125 -11.63 11.82 14.02
CA LEU A 125 -10.80 13.03 14.22
C LEU A 125 -10.58 13.78 12.90
N VAL A 126 -10.48 13.03 11.80
CA VAL A 126 -10.38 13.54 10.43
C VAL A 126 -11.52 12.94 9.61
N GLU A 127 -12.31 13.78 8.96
CA GLU A 127 -13.41 13.39 8.07
C GLU A 127 -13.03 13.76 6.63
N PRO A 128 -13.07 12.82 5.66
CA PRO A 128 -13.50 11.41 5.78
C PRO A 128 -12.57 10.50 6.62
N VAL A 129 -13.15 9.45 7.23
CA VAL A 129 -12.40 8.52 8.11
C VAL A 129 -11.20 7.83 7.44
N ASP A 130 -11.28 7.65 6.12
CA ASP A 130 -10.29 7.03 5.24
C ASP A 130 -9.39 8.05 4.52
N ASP A 131 -9.58 9.36 4.74
CA ASP A 131 -8.83 10.42 4.07
C ASP A 131 -7.70 11.03 4.90
N ILE A 132 -6.79 10.15 5.33
CA ILE A 132 -5.62 10.55 6.11
C ILE A 132 -4.45 10.89 5.18
N PRO A 133 -3.80 12.06 5.36
CA PRO A 133 -2.58 12.41 4.64
C PRO A 133 -1.43 11.42 4.90
N LEU A 134 -0.68 11.07 3.85
CA LEU A 134 0.51 10.23 3.96
C LEU A 134 1.67 10.95 4.68
N HIS A 135 1.84 12.23 4.39
CA HIS A 135 2.99 13.04 4.81
C HIS A 135 2.57 14.24 5.64
N GLY A 136 3.54 14.93 6.24
CA GLY A 136 3.30 16.14 7.01
C GLY A 136 2.56 15.93 8.34
N ASP A 137 2.10 17.05 8.89
CA ASP A 137 1.45 17.11 10.19
C ASP A 137 0.04 16.51 10.16
N TYR A 138 -0.33 15.85 11.26
CA TYR A 138 -1.69 15.35 11.41
C TYR A 138 -2.61 16.51 11.74
N PRO A 139 -3.79 16.64 11.08
CA PRO A 139 -4.71 17.75 11.36
C PRO A 139 -5.06 17.80 12.84
N PRO A 140 -5.08 18.98 13.49
CA PRO A 140 -5.68 19.10 14.81
C PRO A 140 -7.17 18.73 14.68
N GLY A 141 -7.59 17.71 15.43
CA GLY A 141 -8.98 17.27 15.51
C GLY A 141 -9.89 18.20 16.29
#